data_AF-A0A5R2N9L4-F1
#
_entry.id   AF-A0A5R2N9L4-F1
#
_cell.length_a   1.000
_cell.length_b   1.000
_cell.length_c   1.000
_cell.angle_alpha   90.00
_cell.angle_beta   90.00
_cell.angle_gamma   90.00
#
_symmetry.space_group_name_H-M   'P 1'
#
loop_
_entity.id
_entity.type
_entity.pdbx_description
1 polymer ?
#
loop_
_entity_poly.entity_id
_entity_poly.type
_entity_poly.pdbx_seq_one_letter_code
_entity_poly.pdbx_strand_id
1 'polypeptide(L)'
;PDRVTKEVFRTLKPGGAYLFTVPTYKGKSDSERRALYRLDGTIQYTSEPEYHGNPVSDAGSLVTFHYGYDLPELIHQWSGMDVEVYRFHDHRHGIIGEFAEVYLAHKRAR
;
A
#
# COMPACT_ATOMS: atom_id res chain seq x y z
N PRO A 1 3.10 4.56 6.37
CA PRO A 1 3.32 4.34 4.92
C PRO A 1 4.14 5.48 4.32
N ASP A 2 3.73 6.71 4.61
CA ASP A 2 4.52 7.95 4.52
C ASP A 2 6.02 7.80 4.81
N ARG A 3 6.42 7.24 5.96
CA ARG A 3 7.85 7.07 6.30
C ARG A 3 8.53 6.07 5.35
N VAL A 4 7.84 5.00 4.97
CA VAL A 4 8.35 3.98 4.06
C VAL A 4 8.54 4.56 2.66
N THR A 5 7.56 5.29 2.12
CA THR A 5 7.65 5.87 0.78
C THR A 5 8.74 6.94 0.68
N LYS A 6 8.93 7.74 1.74
CA LYS A 6 10.06 8.67 1.86
C LYS A 6 11.41 7.95 1.86
N GLU A 7 11.54 6.85 2.60
CA GLU A 7 12.79 6.07 2.62
C GLU A 7 13.07 5.39 1.28
N VAL A 8 12.05 4.86 0.61
CA VAL A 8 12.17 4.35 -0.77
C VAL A 8 12.63 5.46 -1.71
N PHE A 9 12.00 6.64 -1.68
CA PHE A 9 12.42 7.77 -2.51
C PHE A 9 13.87 8.17 -2.25
N ARG A 10 14.32 8.17 -1.00
CA ARG A 10 15.70 8.51 -0.62
C ARG A 10 16.71 7.53 -1.26
N THR A 11 16.40 6.25 -1.37
CA THR A 11 17.31 5.22 -1.89
C THR A 11 17.30 5.12 -3.42
N LEU A 12 16.20 5.51 -4.08
CA LEU A 12 16.16 5.52 -5.54
C LEU A 12 17.11 6.57 -6.14
N LYS A 13 17.85 6.17 -7.18
CA LYS A 13 18.55 7.11 -8.08
C LYS A 13 17.52 8.01 -8.81
N PRO A 14 17.91 9.21 -9.30
CA PRO A 14 17.07 9.97 -10.22
C PRO A 14 16.63 9.10 -11.43
N GLY A 15 15.34 9.16 -11.79
CA GLY A 15 14.73 8.30 -12.81
C GLY A 15 14.49 6.85 -12.36
N GLY A 16 14.77 6.49 -11.11
CA GLY A 16 14.48 5.18 -10.54
C GLY A 16 12.99 4.96 -10.27
N ALA A 17 12.60 3.70 -10.10
CA ALA A 17 11.21 3.31 -9.86
C ALA A 17 11.07 2.32 -8.69
N TYR A 18 9.93 2.38 -8.02
CA TYR A 18 9.46 1.43 -7.04
C TYR A 18 8.18 0.77 -7.54
N LEU A 19 8.25 -0.54 -7.78
CA LEU A 19 7.14 -1.36 -8.25
C LEU A 19 6.65 -2.24 -7.11
N PHE A 20 5.36 -2.19 -6.79
CA PHE A 20 4.79 -2.97 -5.70
C PHE A 20 3.30 -3.24 -5.89
N THR A 21 2.77 -4.16 -5.08
CA THR A 21 1.35 -4.48 -4.98
C THR A 21 0.89 -4.32 -3.55
N VAL A 22 -0.37 -3.93 -3.36
CA VAL A 22 -1.02 -3.87 -2.06
C VAL A 22 -2.53 -4.11 -2.26
N PRO A 23 -3.25 -4.74 -1.31
CA PRO A 23 -4.69 -4.87 -1.43
C PRO A 23 -5.37 -3.50 -1.50
N THR A 24 -5.94 -3.20 -2.66
CA THR A 24 -6.71 -1.97 -2.92
C THR A 24 -8.16 -2.33 -3.20
N TYR A 25 -9.05 -1.78 -2.39
CA TYR A 25 -10.46 -2.14 -2.43
C TYR A 25 -11.20 -1.36 -3.52
N LYS A 26 -11.77 -2.06 -4.51
CA LYS A 26 -12.45 -1.44 -5.66
C LYS A 26 -13.56 -0.45 -5.29
N GLY A 27 -14.23 -0.66 -4.16
CA GLY A 27 -15.30 0.20 -3.66
C GLY A 27 -14.85 1.36 -2.77
N LYS A 28 -13.55 1.55 -2.53
CA LYS A 28 -13.03 2.60 -1.64
C LYS A 28 -12.32 3.69 -2.45
N SER A 29 -12.82 4.92 -2.33
CA SER A 29 -12.10 6.09 -2.82
C SER A 29 -11.00 6.46 -1.83
N ASP A 30 -11.34 6.53 -0.54
CA ASP A 30 -10.41 6.92 0.51
C ASP A 30 -9.82 5.72 1.26
N SER A 31 -8.54 5.82 1.62
CA SER A 31 -7.82 4.86 2.42
C SER A 31 -8.20 5.00 3.89
N GLU A 32 -8.37 3.86 4.55
CA GLU A 32 -8.85 3.78 5.91
C GLU A 32 -7.79 3.16 6.82
N ARG A 33 -7.38 3.91 7.84
CA ARG A 33 -6.55 3.38 8.92
C ARG A 33 -7.40 2.44 9.77
N ARG A 34 -6.95 1.19 9.95
CA ARG A 34 -7.64 0.16 10.76
C ARG A 34 -7.00 -0.04 12.15
N ALA A 35 -5.68 0.12 12.21
CA ALA A 35 -4.94 0.05 13.47
C ALA A 35 -3.61 0.82 13.40
N LEU A 36 -3.15 1.34 14.54
CA LEU A 36 -1.85 2.00 14.70
C LEU A 36 -1.23 1.72 16.07
N TYR A 37 0.10 1.74 16.13
CA TYR A 37 0.81 1.75 17.41
C TYR A 37 0.69 3.13 18.07
N ARG A 38 0.45 3.13 19.38
CA ARG A 38 0.60 4.30 20.25
C ARG A 38 2.06 4.47 20.66
N LEU A 39 2.38 5.65 21.19
CA LEU A 39 3.73 5.97 21.70
C LEU A 39 4.18 5.06 22.84
N ASP A 40 3.23 4.53 23.62
CA ASP A 40 3.49 3.60 24.72
C ASP A 40 3.66 2.13 24.27
N GLY A 41 3.62 1.86 22.96
CA GLY A 41 3.76 0.53 22.38
C GLY A 41 2.46 -0.29 22.33
N THR A 42 1.35 0.23 22.87
CA THR A 42 0.05 -0.42 22.75
C THR A 42 -0.55 -0.23 21.35
N ILE A 43 -1.51 -1.07 20.98
CA ILE A 43 -2.22 -0.95 19.71
C ILE A 43 -3.51 -0.16 19.93
N GLN A 44 -3.73 0.84 19.08
CA GLN A 44 -5.03 1.50 18.92
C GLN A 44 -5.75 0.88 17.73
N TYR A 45 -6.90 0.27 18.00
CA TYR A 45 -7.84 -0.17 16.98
C TYR A 45 -8.81 0.97 16.67
N THR A 46 -8.95 1.32 15.40
CA THR A 46 -9.94 2.30 14.92
C THR A 46 -11.19 1.64 14.37
N SER A 47 -11.18 0.31 14.28
CA SER A 47 -12.27 -0.56 13.84
C SER A 47 -12.05 -1.98 14.38
N GLU A 48 -12.99 -2.88 14.12
CA GLU A 48 -12.83 -4.30 14.46
C GLU A 48 -11.51 -4.86 13.89
N PRO A 49 -10.71 -5.56 14.71
CA PRO A 49 -9.38 -6.01 14.31
C PRO A 49 -9.49 -7.17 13.30
N GLU A 50 -8.75 -7.03 12.21
CA GLU A 50 -8.66 -8.04 11.15
C GLU A 50 -7.23 -8.58 11.08
N TYR A 51 -7.08 -9.87 10.83
CA TYR A 51 -5.78 -10.52 10.77
C TYR A 51 -5.65 -11.35 9.49
N HIS A 52 -4.52 -11.18 8.79
CA HIS A 52 -4.10 -12.11 7.75
C HIS A 52 -3.40 -13.33 8.36
N GLY A 53 -3.29 -14.41 7.57
CA GLY A 53 -2.39 -15.51 7.90
C GLY A 53 -0.96 -15.02 8.06
N ASN A 54 -0.20 -15.65 8.94
CA ASN A 54 1.19 -15.30 9.22
C ASN A 54 2.03 -16.59 9.28
N PRO A 55 3.03 -16.75 8.40
CA PRO A 55 3.85 -17.97 8.37
C PRO A 55 4.79 -18.11 9.58
N VAL A 56 4.96 -17.06 10.39
CA VAL A 56 5.86 -17.04 11.56
C VAL A 56 5.10 -17.31 12.86
N SER A 57 3.80 -17.01 12.92
CA SER A 57 2.99 -17.13 14.14
C SER A 57 1.53 -17.39 13.82
N ASP A 58 0.92 -18.32 14.55
CA ASP A 58 -0.52 -18.60 14.45
C ASP A 58 -1.41 -17.44 14.90
N ALA A 59 -0.85 -16.42 15.55
CA ALA A 59 -1.57 -15.20 15.92
C ALA A 59 -1.96 -14.32 14.72
N GLY A 60 -1.44 -14.61 13.52
CA GLY A 60 -1.73 -13.84 12.32
C GLY A 60 -0.93 -12.53 12.22
N SER A 61 -1.28 -11.72 11.23
CA SER A 61 -0.69 -10.40 10.95
C SER A 61 -1.80 -9.35 10.93
N LEU A 62 -1.76 -8.42 11.88
CA LEU A 62 -2.78 -7.38 12.02
C LEU A 62 -2.86 -6.49 10.76
N VAL A 63 -4.06 -6.35 10.22
CA VAL A 63 -4.38 -5.40 9.16
C VAL A 63 -4.35 -4.00 9.73
N THR A 64 -3.47 -3.15 9.21
CA THR A 64 -3.32 -1.76 9.68
C THR A 64 -3.99 -0.75 8.75
N PHE A 65 -4.30 -1.13 7.53
CA PHE A 65 -4.97 -0.30 6.53
C PHE A 65 -5.88 -1.12 5.63
N HIS A 66 -6.95 -0.48 5.19
CA HIS A 66 -7.61 -0.79 3.93
C HIS A 66 -7.31 0.35 2.96
N TYR A 67 -6.68 0.08 1.83
CA TYR A 67 -6.34 1.14 0.87
C TYR A 67 -7.45 1.36 -0.16
N GLY A 68 -7.71 2.63 -0.46
CA GLY A 68 -8.58 3.09 -1.54
C GLY A 68 -7.77 3.64 -2.71
N TYR A 69 -8.47 4.24 -3.68
CA TYR A 69 -7.86 4.84 -4.88
C TYR A 69 -7.23 6.23 -4.65
N ASP A 70 -7.28 6.77 -3.44
CA ASP A 70 -6.49 7.92 -2.99
C ASP A 70 -5.01 7.57 -2.74
N LEU A 71 -4.65 6.28 -2.65
CA LEU A 71 -3.29 5.86 -2.33
C LEU A 71 -2.20 6.45 -3.25
N PRO A 72 -2.35 6.52 -4.60
CA PRO A 72 -1.38 7.18 -5.48
C PRO A 72 -1.12 8.64 -5.09
N GLU A 73 -2.20 9.37 -4.80
CA GLU A 73 -2.13 10.77 -4.38
C GLU A 73 -1.44 10.90 -3.01
N LEU A 74 -1.77 10.03 -2.06
CA LEU A 74 -1.10 9.98 -0.76
C LEU A 74 0.40 9.72 -0.90
N ILE A 75 0.80 8.77 -1.75
CA ILE A 75 2.23 8.47 -2.00
C ILE A 75 2.93 9.68 -2.62
N HIS A 76 2.28 10.35 -3.57
CA HIS A 76 2.79 11.58 -4.18
C HIS A 76 2.98 12.67 -3.12
N GLN A 77 1.97 12.95 -2.31
CA GLN A 77 2.04 13.94 -1.23
C GLN A 77 3.13 13.62 -0.20
N TRP A 78 3.34 12.34 0.13
CA TRP A 78 4.32 11.96 1.13
C TRP A 78 5.76 12.00 0.61
N SER A 79 6.00 11.64 -0.64
CA SER A 79 7.35 11.35 -1.14
C SER A 79 7.76 12.15 -2.38
N GLY A 80 6.80 12.78 -3.06
CA GLY A 80 7.00 13.46 -4.34
C GLY A 80 7.15 12.50 -5.54
N MET A 81 6.96 11.19 -5.36
CA MET A 81 6.95 10.24 -6.48
C MET A 81 5.66 10.39 -7.29
N ASP A 82 5.76 10.35 -8.61
CA ASP A 82 4.58 10.19 -9.47
C ASP A 82 4.19 8.72 -9.47
N VAL A 83 2.89 8.41 -9.40
CA VAL A 83 2.43 7.03 -9.27
C VAL A 83 1.46 6.68 -10.38
N GLU A 84 1.76 5.61 -11.08
CA GLU A 84 0.88 4.98 -12.06
C GLU A 84 0.28 3.71 -11.45
N VAL A 85 -1.00 3.48 -11.69
CA VAL A 85 -1.70 2.28 -11.25
C VAL A 85 -2.12 1.48 -12.47
N TYR A 86 -1.60 0.27 -12.55
CA TYR A 86 -1.97 -0.70 -13.57
C TYR A 86 -2.95 -1.70 -12.96
N ARG A 87 -4.04 -1.97 -13.67
CA ARG A 87 -4.96 -3.07 -13.34
C ARG A 87 -5.01 -4.03 -14.51
N PHE A 88 -4.86 -5.31 -14.19
CA PHE A 88 -4.93 -6.38 -15.17
C PHE A 88 -6.25 -7.12 -15.05
N HIS A 89 -6.81 -7.47 -16.20
CA HIS A 89 -7.90 -8.42 -16.31
C HIS A 89 -7.55 -9.35 -17.48
N ASP A 90 -6.92 -10.47 -17.16
CA ASP A 90 -6.35 -11.40 -18.14
C ASP A 90 -6.78 -12.84 -17.85
N HIS A 91 -7.78 -13.30 -18.59
CA HIS A 91 -8.29 -14.66 -18.50
C HIS A 91 -7.26 -15.71 -18.91
N ARG A 92 -6.36 -15.40 -19.85
CA ARG A 92 -5.38 -16.39 -20.34
C ARG A 92 -4.38 -16.76 -19.27
N HIS A 93 -4.04 -15.80 -18.40
CA HIS A 93 -3.11 -15.98 -17.30
C HIS A 93 -3.80 -16.13 -15.93
N GLY A 94 -5.14 -16.21 -15.88
CA GLY A 94 -5.90 -16.37 -14.64
C GLY A 94 -5.96 -15.13 -13.74
N ILE A 95 -5.66 -13.95 -14.26
CA ILE A 95 -5.68 -12.67 -13.53
C ILE A 95 -7.06 -12.05 -13.67
N ILE A 96 -8.05 -12.60 -12.97
CA ILE A 96 -9.46 -12.18 -13.02
C ILE A 96 -10.04 -11.81 -11.64
N GLY A 97 -9.19 -11.81 -10.60
CA GLY A 97 -9.59 -11.60 -9.22
C GLY A 97 -9.69 -10.14 -8.78
N GLU A 98 -10.06 -9.96 -7.52
CA GLU A 98 -9.90 -8.71 -6.78
C GLU A 98 -8.42 -8.45 -6.44
N PHE A 99 -8.10 -7.20 -6.07
CA PHE A 99 -6.76 -6.80 -5.61
C PHE A 99 -5.65 -7.03 -6.66
N ALA A 100 -5.94 -6.74 -7.94
CA ALA A 100 -5.04 -6.93 -9.08
C ALA A 100 -4.26 -5.66 -9.46
N GLU A 101 -4.27 -4.64 -8.60
CA GLU A 101 -3.55 -3.39 -8.78
C GLU A 101 -2.03 -3.58 -8.61
N VAL A 102 -1.29 -3.03 -9.58
CA VAL A 102 0.16 -2.88 -9.54
C VAL A 102 0.49 -1.40 -9.56
N TYR A 103 1.29 -0.96 -8.59
CA TYR A 103 1.68 0.42 -8.40
C TYR A 103 3.11 0.62 -8.87
N LEU A 104 3.30 1.57 -9.77
CA LEU A 104 4.59 1.98 -10.27
C LEU A 104 4.85 3.43 -9.85
N ALA A 105 5.71 3.62 -8.84
CA ALA A 105 6.07 4.92 -8.31
C ALA A 105 7.44 5.36 -8.85
N HIS A 106 7.49 6.52 -9.50
CA HIS A 106 8.69 7.06 -10.14
C HIS A 106 9.29 8.24 -9.39
N LYS A 107 10.61 8.20 -9.22
CA LYS A 107 11.40 9.38 -8.85
C LYS A 107 11.80 10.11 -10.13
N ARG A 108 11.28 11.33 -10.34
CA ARG A 108 11.61 12.13 -11.52
C ARG A 108 13.12 12.24 -11.75
N ALA A 109 13.54 12.11 -13.01
CA ALA A 109 14.86 12.55 -13.41
C ALA A 109 14.95 14.08 -13.25
N ARG A 110 16.13 14.57 -12.89
CA ARG A 110 16.39 16.02 -12.92
C ARG A 110 16.50 16.49 -14.35
#